data_AF-A0A522GT83-F1
#
_entry.id   AF-A0A522GT83-F1
#
_cell.length_a   1.000
_cell.length_b   1.000
_cell.length_c   1.000
_cell.angle_alpha   90.00
_cell.angle_beta   90.00
_cell.angle_gamma   90.00
#
_symmetry.space_group_name_H-M   'P 1'
#
loop_
_entity.id
_entity.type
_entity.pdbx_description
1 polymer ?
#
loop_
_entity_poly.entity_id
_entity_poly.type
_entity_poly.pdbx_seq_one_letter_code
_entity_poly.pdbx_strand_id
1 'polypeptide(L)'
;MGAERSHWSFLFRTDEGRIDAGTWWRNAGLLTGIFVVLTLAWVLVAPFAEHDLAKQPLFTVSVFAANLYRIVYGFAVIILLICYYNLSAKRWRDIGRPPALAGLLPFVACLAGALHWVAPRSAGAVPHSWTIVADCVLFLVFVWNVVDLGDLRPRSRRN
;
A
#
# COMPACT_ATOMS: atom_id res chain seq x y z
N MET A 1 -9.54 31.42 22.07
CA MET A 1 -9.36 30.13 22.76
C MET A 1 -10.68 29.38 22.69
N GLY A 2 -10.76 28.39 21.81
CA GLY A 2 -11.91 27.51 21.64
C GLY A 2 -11.36 26.17 21.18
N ALA A 3 -11.06 25.31 22.14
CA ALA A 3 -10.77 23.91 21.89
C ALA A 3 -12.04 23.21 21.39
N GLU A 4 -11.84 22.10 20.68
CA GLU A 4 -12.84 21.13 20.21
C GLU A 4 -13.55 21.44 18.88
N ARG A 5 -12.98 20.85 17.83
CA ARG A 5 -13.65 19.74 17.13
C ARG A 5 -12.58 18.85 16.51
N SER A 6 -12.35 17.70 17.13
CA SER A 6 -11.61 16.56 16.57
C SER A 6 -12.44 15.98 15.41
N HIS A 7 -12.51 16.73 14.32
CA HIS A 7 -13.12 16.26 13.09
C HIS A 7 -12.17 15.20 12.55
N TRP A 8 -12.44 13.94 12.88
CA TRP A 8 -11.87 12.78 12.20
C TRP A 8 -12.16 12.98 10.71
N SER A 9 -11.23 13.64 10.01
CA SER A 9 -11.34 13.94 8.59
C SER A 9 -11.21 12.61 7.86
N PHE A 10 -12.36 11.99 7.66
CA PHE A 10 -12.59 10.71 7.02
C PHE A 10 -11.58 10.48 5.89
N LEU A 11 -10.66 9.54 6.12
CA LEU A 11 -9.75 8.96 5.12
C LEU A 11 -8.69 9.88 4.48
N PHE A 12 -8.26 10.96 5.15
CA PHE A 12 -7.24 11.86 4.58
C PHE A 12 -7.59 12.29 3.16
N ARG A 13 -8.84 12.71 2.92
CA ARG A 13 -9.34 13.00 1.57
C ARG A 13 -8.56 14.11 0.84
N THR A 14 -7.86 14.96 1.59
CA THR A 14 -7.02 16.05 1.07
C THR A 14 -5.58 15.85 1.51
N ASP A 15 -4.64 16.22 0.66
CA ASP A 15 -3.22 16.26 0.98
C ASP A 15 -2.84 17.51 1.80
N GLU A 16 -3.76 18.47 1.96
CA GLU A 16 -3.53 19.72 2.68
C GLU A 16 -3.30 19.56 4.18
N GLY A 17 -2.51 20.47 4.74
CA GLY A 17 -2.16 20.52 6.17
C GLY A 17 -0.80 19.90 6.51
N ARG A 18 -0.54 19.79 7.81
CA ARG A 18 0.70 19.26 8.40
C ARG A 18 0.34 18.36 9.57
N ILE A 19 1.11 17.28 9.76
CA ILE A 19 0.94 16.34 10.86
C ILE A 19 2.30 15.97 11.46
N ASP A 20 2.32 15.70 12.76
CA ASP A 20 3.48 15.21 13.49
C ASP A 20 3.74 13.71 13.22
N ALA A 21 4.91 13.22 13.63
CA ALA A 21 5.30 11.82 13.45
C ALA A 21 4.40 10.85 14.21
N GLY A 22 3.92 11.20 15.41
CA GLY A 22 3.05 10.34 16.21
C GLY A 22 1.69 10.13 15.55
N THR A 23 1.08 11.21 15.04
CA THR A 23 -0.14 11.12 14.24
C THR A 23 0.08 10.32 12.96
N TRP A 24 1.22 10.48 12.28
CA TRP A 24 1.55 9.69 11.11
C TRP A 24 1.61 8.18 11.43
N TRP A 25 2.36 7.78 12.46
CA TRP A 25 2.50 6.38 12.89
C TRP A 25 1.16 5.73 13.22
N ARG A 26 0.31 6.42 13.99
CA ARG A 26 -1.01 5.89 14.37
C ARG A 26 -1.87 5.58 13.15
N ASN A 27 -1.93 6.51 12.19
CA ASN A 27 -2.78 6.36 11.03
C ASN A 27 -2.17 5.42 9.96
N ALA A 28 -0.86 5.46 9.77
CA ALA A 28 -0.14 4.50 8.93
C ALA A 28 -0.32 3.07 9.48
N GLY A 29 -0.26 2.90 10.80
CA GLY A 29 -0.54 1.64 11.48
C GLY A 29 -1.97 1.15 11.24
N LEU A 30 -2.97 2.03 11.29
CA LEU A 30 -4.35 1.69 10.97
C LEU A 30 -4.53 1.25 9.51
N LEU A 31 -3.97 1.99 8.55
CA LEU A 31 -4.01 1.63 7.13
C LEU A 31 -3.30 0.29 6.87
N THR A 32 -2.16 0.07 7.53
CA THR A 32 -1.41 -1.20 7.46
C THR A 32 -2.21 -2.35 8.06
N GLY A 33 -2.90 -2.13 9.18
CA GLY A 33 -3.77 -3.13 9.80
C GLY A 33 -4.89 -3.57 8.86
N ILE A 34 -5.57 -2.62 8.20
CA ILE A 34 -6.60 -2.94 7.20
C ILE A 34 -5.99 -3.73 6.04
N PHE A 35 -4.85 -3.29 5.52
CA PHE A 35 -4.15 -4.00 4.43
C PHE A 35 -3.80 -5.44 4.81
N VAL A 36 -3.26 -5.67 6.00
CA VAL A 36 -2.90 -7.01 6.49
C VAL A 36 -4.12 -7.90 6.62
N VAL A 37 -5.23 -7.41 7.19
CA VAL A 37 -6.47 -8.18 7.32
C VAL A 37 -7.00 -8.60 5.94
N LEU A 38 -7.04 -7.66 4.98
CA LEU A 38 -7.46 -7.96 3.61
C LEU A 38 -6.50 -8.94 2.93
N THR A 39 -5.21 -8.82 3.15
CA THR A 39 -4.21 -9.73 2.57
C THR A 39 -4.34 -11.14 3.14
N LEU A 40 -4.57 -11.29 4.44
CA LEU A 40 -4.79 -12.59 5.08
C LEU A 40 -6.06 -13.26 4.56
N ALA A 41 -7.14 -12.49 4.40
CA ALA A 41 -8.36 -13.00 3.76
C ALA A 41 -8.10 -13.40 2.30
N TRP A 42 -7.29 -12.64 1.55
CA TRP A 42 -6.85 -13.07 0.21
C TRP A 42 -6.10 -14.40 0.23
N VAL A 43 -5.14 -14.59 1.15
CA VAL A 43 -4.37 -15.85 1.25
C VAL A 43 -5.29 -17.06 1.47
N LEU A 44 -6.36 -16.90 2.26
CA LEU A 44 -7.35 -17.96 2.47
C LEU A 44 -8.23 -18.21 1.23
N VAL A 45 -8.51 -17.18 0.43
CA VAL A 45 -9.38 -17.24 -0.75
C VAL A 45 -8.63 -17.63 -2.02
N ALA A 46 -7.34 -17.33 -2.12
CA ALA A 46 -6.52 -17.52 -3.31
C ALA A 46 -6.56 -18.93 -3.91
N PRO A 47 -6.55 -20.03 -3.12
CA PRO A 47 -6.62 -21.39 -3.67
C PRO A 47 -7.90 -21.67 -4.45
N PHE A 48 -9.00 -20.99 -4.12
CA PHE A 48 -10.29 -21.14 -4.80
C PHE A 48 -10.36 -20.34 -6.11
N ALA A 49 -9.37 -19.48 -6.38
CA ALA A 49 -9.32 -18.65 -7.58
C ALA A 49 -8.53 -19.31 -8.73
N GLU A 50 -7.85 -20.42 -8.48
CA GLU A 50 -7.20 -21.24 -9.49
C GLU A 50 -8.21 -22.23 -10.07
N HIS A 51 -8.38 -22.21 -11.39
CA HIS A 51 -9.35 -23.04 -12.08
C HIS A 51 -8.76 -23.66 -13.33
N ASP A 52 -8.75 -24.99 -13.38
CA ASP A 52 -8.33 -25.76 -14.56
C ASP A 52 -9.56 -26.12 -15.40
N LEU A 53 -9.70 -25.44 -16.53
CA LEU A 53 -10.79 -25.66 -17.49
C LEU A 53 -10.77 -27.05 -18.13
N ALA A 54 -9.65 -27.78 -18.04
CA ALA A 54 -9.56 -29.16 -18.53
C ALA A 54 -10.17 -30.18 -17.56
N LYS A 55 -10.35 -29.83 -16.28
CA LYS A 55 -10.76 -30.77 -15.22
C LYS A 55 -12.03 -30.36 -14.49
N GLN A 56 -12.44 -29.10 -14.59
CA GLN A 56 -13.53 -28.53 -13.81
C GLN A 56 -14.53 -27.77 -14.69
N PRO A 57 -15.83 -27.71 -14.31
CA PRO A 57 -16.85 -27.00 -15.08
C PRO A 57 -16.52 -25.49 -15.18
N LEU A 58 -16.90 -24.86 -16.31
CA LEU A 58 -16.63 -23.44 -16.59
C LEU A 58 -17.04 -22.46 -15.47
N PHE A 59 -18.07 -22.81 -14.68
CA PHE A 59 -18.57 -21.96 -13.61
C PHE A 59 -18.78 -22.74 -12.32
N THR A 60 -18.20 -22.25 -11.23
CA THR A 60 -18.49 -22.66 -9.86
C THR A 60 -18.61 -21.42 -8.98
N VAL A 61 -19.49 -21.46 -7.98
CA VAL A 61 -19.74 -20.32 -7.08
C VAL A 61 -18.47 -19.92 -6.33
N SER A 62 -17.61 -20.89 -5.98
CA SER A 62 -16.32 -20.66 -5.32
C SER A 62 -15.35 -19.84 -6.18
N VAL A 63 -15.18 -20.20 -7.45
CA VAL A 63 -14.29 -19.48 -8.38
C VAL A 63 -14.80 -18.07 -8.63
N PHE A 64 -16.12 -17.92 -8.80
CA PHE A 64 -16.75 -16.61 -8.94
C PHE A 64 -16.50 -15.74 -7.70
N ALA A 65 -16.80 -16.26 -6.50
CA ALA A 65 -16.60 -15.53 -5.25
C ALA A 65 -15.13 -15.16 -5.02
N ALA A 66 -14.19 -16.05 -5.34
CA ALA A 66 -12.76 -15.80 -5.17
C ALA A 66 -12.23 -14.72 -6.12
N ASN A 67 -12.70 -14.70 -7.37
CA ASN A 67 -12.34 -13.65 -8.33
C ASN A 67 -13.03 -12.31 -8.01
N LEU A 68 -14.29 -12.33 -7.55
CA LEU A 68 -14.96 -11.13 -7.07
C LEU A 68 -14.20 -10.51 -5.89
N TYR A 69 -13.79 -11.34 -4.93
CA TYR A 69 -12.95 -10.90 -3.81
C TYR A 69 -11.63 -10.31 -4.32
N ARG A 70 -10.95 -10.95 -5.28
CA ARG A 70 -9.70 -10.44 -5.88
C ARG A 70 -9.86 -9.03 -6.46
N ILE A 71 -10.99 -8.75 -7.14
CA ILE A 71 -11.29 -7.43 -7.70
C ILE A 71 -11.51 -6.40 -6.58
N VAL A 72 -12.35 -6.74 -5.59
CA VAL A 72 -12.63 -5.88 -4.43
C VAL A 72 -11.35 -5.59 -3.64
N TYR A 73 -10.51 -6.61 -3.45
CA TYR A 73 -9.21 -6.52 -2.80
C TYR A 73 -8.29 -5.53 -3.54
N GLY A 74 -8.12 -5.68 -4.85
CA GLY A 74 -7.30 -4.76 -5.65
C GLY A 74 -7.80 -3.31 -5.57
N PHE A 75 -9.12 -3.11 -5.64
CA PHE A 75 -9.71 -1.78 -5.47
C PHE A 75 -9.47 -1.18 -4.08
N ALA A 76 -9.63 -1.99 -3.03
CA ALA A 76 -9.36 -1.57 -1.66
C ALA A 76 -7.88 -1.20 -1.46
N VAL A 77 -6.94 -1.95 -2.03
CA VAL A 77 -5.51 -1.62 -2.00
C VAL A 77 -5.24 -0.25 -2.64
N ILE A 78 -5.85 0.05 -3.79
CA ILE A 78 -5.70 1.38 -4.43
C ILE A 78 -6.20 2.49 -3.51
N ILE A 79 -7.36 2.32 -2.87
CA ILE A 79 -7.88 3.30 -1.90
C ILE A 79 -6.91 3.48 -0.73
N LEU A 80 -6.38 2.38 -0.18
CA LEU A 80 -5.40 2.44 0.91
C LEU A 80 -4.14 3.19 0.50
N LEU A 81 -3.65 2.99 -0.72
CA LEU A 81 -2.50 3.72 -1.27
C LEU A 81 -2.80 5.22 -1.43
N ILE A 82 -3.99 5.60 -1.88
CA ILE A 82 -4.42 7.01 -1.97
C ILE A 82 -4.48 7.64 -0.57
N CYS A 83 -5.07 6.93 0.40
CA CYS A 83 -5.14 7.39 1.79
C CYS A 83 -3.72 7.56 2.37
N TYR A 84 -2.82 6.60 2.10
CA TYR A 84 -1.43 6.65 2.53
C TYR A 84 -0.67 7.81 1.89
N TYR A 85 -0.90 8.09 0.60
CA TYR A 85 -0.34 9.24 -0.09
C TYR A 85 -0.73 10.54 0.63
N ASN A 86 -2.03 10.77 0.84
CA ASN A 86 -2.50 12.01 1.46
C ASN A 86 -2.01 12.16 2.91
N LEU A 87 -1.96 11.07 3.67
CA LEU A 87 -1.36 11.05 5.01
C LEU A 87 0.12 11.44 4.97
N SER A 88 0.89 10.80 4.09
CA SER A 88 2.34 11.00 4.00
C SER A 88 2.71 12.36 3.41
N ALA A 89 1.90 12.91 2.50
CA ALA A 89 2.08 14.25 1.94
C ALA A 89 2.04 15.33 3.03
N LYS A 90 1.11 15.22 3.98
CA LYS A 90 1.03 16.11 5.15
C LYS A 90 2.29 16.03 6.00
N ARG A 91 2.83 14.82 6.18
CA ARG A 91 4.04 14.62 6.98
C ARG A 91 5.29 15.14 6.27
N TRP A 92 5.44 14.89 4.96
CA TRP A 92 6.52 15.48 4.16
C TRP A 92 6.51 17.01 4.22
N ARG A 93 5.32 17.62 4.17
CA ARG A 93 5.14 19.07 4.31
C ARG A 93 5.54 19.58 5.69
N ASP A 94 5.26 18.82 6.75
CA ASP A 94 5.65 19.15 8.12
C ASP A 94 7.18 19.20 8.27
N ILE A 95 7.89 18.25 7.66
CA ILE A 95 9.36 18.20 7.67
C ILE A 95 10.02 19.08 6.60
N GLY A 96 9.26 19.99 5.97
CA GLY A 96 9.77 20.98 5.02
C GLY A 96 10.21 20.40 3.67
N ARG A 97 9.73 19.22 3.28
CA ARG A 97 10.04 18.57 2.01
C ARG A 97 8.85 18.57 1.04
N PRO A 98 9.08 18.37 -0.27
CA PRO A 98 8.01 18.35 -1.26
C PRO A 98 6.99 17.23 -0.98
N PRO A 99 5.68 17.52 -0.97
CA PRO A 99 4.64 16.51 -0.72
C PRO A 99 4.58 15.43 -1.81
N ALA A 100 5.04 15.73 -3.03
CA ALA A 100 5.08 14.78 -4.14
C ALA A 100 5.91 13.51 -3.83
N LEU A 101 6.86 13.57 -2.89
CA LEU A 101 7.63 12.41 -2.44
C LEU A 101 6.75 11.31 -1.80
N ALA A 102 5.56 11.68 -1.29
CA ALA A 102 4.58 10.73 -0.78
C ALA A 102 4.10 9.74 -1.84
N GLY A 103 4.18 10.11 -3.12
CA GLY A 103 3.72 9.27 -4.23
C GLY A 103 4.65 8.11 -4.57
N LEU A 104 5.91 8.15 -4.11
CA LEU A 104 6.91 7.17 -4.52
C LEU A 104 6.58 5.76 -4.02
N LEU A 105 6.17 5.63 -2.74
CA LEU A 105 5.82 4.32 -2.19
C LEU A 105 4.59 3.71 -2.88
N PRO A 106 3.45 4.42 -3.02
CA PRO A 106 2.31 3.95 -3.81
C PRO A 106 2.67 3.55 -5.24
N PHE A 107 3.47 4.37 -5.93
CA PHE A 107 3.86 4.11 -7.31
C PHE A 107 4.66 2.81 -7.43
N VAL A 108 5.70 2.65 -6.60
CA VAL A 108 6.56 1.46 -6.61
C VAL A 108 5.78 0.22 -6.17
N ALA A 109 4.86 0.34 -5.20
CA ALA A 109 4.00 -0.76 -4.78
C ALA A 109 3.08 -1.24 -5.91
N CYS A 110 2.47 -0.32 -6.66
CA CYS A 110 1.68 -0.65 -7.84
C CYS A 110 2.52 -1.32 -8.93
N LEU A 111 3.74 -0.83 -9.17
CA LEU A 111 4.64 -1.41 -10.16
C LEU A 111 5.07 -2.84 -9.79
N ALA A 112 5.46 -3.05 -8.53
CA ALA A 112 5.79 -4.38 -8.01
C ALA A 112 4.59 -5.33 -8.09
N GLY A 113 3.40 -4.88 -7.68
CA GLY A 113 2.16 -5.67 -7.78
C GLY A 113 1.80 -6.02 -9.23
N ALA A 114 1.92 -5.07 -10.15
CA ALA A 114 1.70 -5.32 -11.58
C ALA A 114 2.68 -6.34 -12.14
N LEU A 115 3.95 -6.27 -11.73
CA LEU A 115 4.99 -7.20 -12.17
C LEU A 115 4.75 -8.61 -11.65
N HIS A 116 4.37 -8.78 -10.37
CA HIS A 116 3.96 -10.07 -9.81
C HIS A 116 2.70 -10.63 -10.49
N TRP A 117 1.82 -9.78 -11.00
CA TRP A 117 0.68 -10.22 -11.79
C TRP A 117 1.06 -10.64 -13.23
N VAL A 118 1.93 -9.89 -13.91
CA VAL A 118 2.33 -10.16 -15.31
C VAL A 118 3.32 -11.31 -15.41
N ALA A 119 4.31 -11.40 -14.52
CA ALA A 119 5.40 -12.37 -14.60
C ALA A 119 4.93 -13.82 -14.87
N PRO A 120 3.99 -14.40 -14.10
CA PRO A 120 3.52 -15.78 -14.35
C PRO A 120 2.73 -15.95 -15.65
N ARG A 121 2.23 -14.85 -16.25
CA ARG A 121 1.42 -14.86 -17.48
C ARG A 121 2.24 -14.58 -18.73
N SER A 122 3.49 -14.16 -18.57
CA SER A 122 4.34 -13.68 -19.66
C SER A 122 4.99 -14.80 -20.50
N ALA A 123 4.71 -16.08 -20.20
CA ALA A 123 5.34 -17.23 -20.84
C ALA A 123 6.89 -17.14 -20.90
N GLY A 124 7.50 -16.54 -19.87
CA GLY A 124 8.95 -16.35 -19.76
C GLY A 124 9.48 -15.03 -20.35
N ALA A 125 8.63 -14.18 -20.95
CA ALA A 125 9.05 -12.88 -21.46
C ALA A 125 9.51 -11.91 -20.35
N VAL A 126 9.02 -12.10 -19.11
CA VAL A 126 9.51 -11.37 -17.93
C VAL A 126 10.35 -12.32 -17.07
N PRO A 127 11.69 -12.13 -17.03
CA PRO A 127 12.55 -12.88 -16.13
C PRO A 127 12.18 -12.71 -14.65
N HIS A 128 12.29 -13.78 -13.86
CA HIS A 128 12.03 -13.73 -12.41
C HIS A 128 12.97 -12.77 -11.65
N SER A 129 14.14 -12.45 -12.20
CA SER A 129 15.01 -11.41 -11.63
C SER A 129 14.34 -10.04 -11.55
N TRP A 130 13.41 -9.72 -12.45
CA TRP A 130 12.70 -8.44 -12.42
C TRP A 130 11.76 -8.34 -11.21
N THR A 131 11.08 -9.41 -10.81
CA THR A 131 10.24 -9.39 -9.60
C THR A 131 11.08 -9.15 -8.36
N ILE A 132 12.26 -9.79 -8.27
CA ILE A 132 13.19 -9.57 -7.17
C ILE A 132 13.67 -8.12 -7.13
N VAL A 133 14.05 -7.54 -8.27
CA VAL A 133 14.46 -6.12 -8.36
C VAL A 133 13.33 -5.20 -7.89
N ALA A 134 12.10 -5.43 -8.33
CA ALA A 134 10.95 -4.63 -7.91
C ALA A 134 10.71 -4.73 -6.40
N ASP A 135 10.83 -5.92 -5.81
CA ASP A 135 10.69 -6.12 -4.37
C ASP A 135 11.81 -5.41 -3.59
N CYS A 136 13.05 -5.46 -4.07
CA CYS A 136 14.17 -4.71 -3.47
C CYS A 136 13.92 -3.19 -3.52
N VAL A 137 13.47 -2.65 -4.65
CA VAL A 137 13.16 -1.22 -4.78
C VAL A 137 12.00 -0.83 -3.86
N LEU A 138 10.94 -1.63 -3.81
CA LEU A 138 9.81 -1.42 -2.91
C LEU A 138 10.27 -1.39 -1.46
N PHE A 139 11.08 -2.36 -1.04
CA PHE A 139 11.62 -2.43 0.31
C PHE A 139 12.47 -1.20 0.65
N LEU A 140 13.38 -0.79 -0.24
CA LEU A 140 14.22 0.39 -0.02
C LEU A 140 13.38 1.67 0.12
N VAL A 141 12.39 1.86 -0.75
CA VAL A 141 11.48 3.02 -0.71
C VAL A 141 10.61 3.01 0.54
N PHE A 142 10.17 1.83 0.98
CA PHE A 142 9.43 1.64 2.22
C PHE A 142 10.27 2.02 3.44
N VAL A 143 11.48 1.46 3.57
CA VAL A 143 12.40 1.78 4.67
C VAL A 143 12.72 3.27 4.69
N TRP A 144 13.01 3.86 3.52
CA TRP A 144 13.26 5.29 3.42
C TRP A 144 12.06 6.13 3.87
N ASN A 145 10.84 5.77 3.46
CA ASN A 145 9.61 6.46 3.91
C ASN A 145 9.46 6.37 5.43
N VAL A 146 9.61 5.18 6.00
CA VAL A 146 9.46 4.96 7.44
C VAL A 146 10.50 5.74 8.24
N VAL A 147 11.76 5.75 7.81
CA VAL A 147 12.84 6.46 8.51
C VAL A 147 12.62 7.98 8.51
N ASP A 148 12.24 8.54 7.36
CA ASP A 148 12.05 9.99 7.21
C ASP A 148 10.76 10.48 7.86
N LEU A 149 9.63 9.80 7.61
CA LEU A 149 8.33 10.21 8.10
C LEU A 149 8.13 9.88 9.59
N GLY A 150 8.71 8.75 10.03
CA GLY A 150 8.66 8.28 11.40
C GLY A 150 9.64 8.98 12.35
N ASP A 151 10.41 9.95 11.87
CA ASP A 151 11.42 10.70 12.65
C ASP A 151 12.47 9.80 13.33
N LEU A 152 12.87 8.72 12.65
CA LEU A 152 13.83 7.74 13.19
C LEU A 152 15.29 8.09 12.89
N ARG A 153 15.54 9.24 12.26
CA ARG A 153 16.90 9.68 11.96
C ARG A 153 17.62 9.98 13.28
N PRO A 154 18.88 9.53 13.44
CA PRO A 154 19.67 9.90 14.62
C PRO A 154 19.71 11.43 14.69
N ARG A 155 19.24 11.99 15.82
CA ARG A 155 19.48 13.41 16.12
C ARG A 155 20.98 13.58 16.21
N SER A 156 21.62 14.06 15.15
CA SER A 156 23.01 14.51 15.28
C SER A 156 22.96 15.62 16.32
N ARG A 157 23.63 15.43 17.47
CA ARG A 157 23.87 16.51 18.44
C ARG A 157 24.51 17.66 17.65
N ARG A 158 23.72 18.67 17.29
CA ARG A 158 24.25 19.96 16.89
C ARG A 158 24.61 20.67 18.19
N ASN A 159 25.91 20.84 18.41
CA ASN A 159 26.45 21.83 19.34
C ASN A 159 25.98 23.23 18.93
#